data_AF-A0A352SI59-F1
#
_entry.id   AF-A0A352SI59-F1
#
_cell.length_a   1.000
_cell.length_b   1.000
_cell.length_c   1.000
_cell.angle_alpha   90.00
_cell.angle_beta   90.00
_cell.angle_gamma   90.00
#
_symmetry.space_group_name_H-M   'P 1'
#
loop_
_entity.id
_entity.type
_entity.pdbx_description
1 polymer ?
#
loop_
_entity_poly.entity_id
_entity_poly.type
_entity_poly.pdbx_seq_one_letter_code
_entity_poly.pdbx_strand_id
1 'polypeptide(L)'
;RKVYDYEKVCDLFLFDTKCEQYGGSGNQFDWSILDMYNGHVPFLLSGGINSYSANALKEFKHPRLAGYDLNSRFELKPGEKDPERIRTFLNELKS
;
A
#
# COMPACT_ATOMS: atom_id res chain seq x y z
N ARG A 1 -16.40 9.28 6.77
CA ARG A 1 -17.37 10.33 6.35
C ARG A 1 -16.79 11.27 5.29
N LYS A 2 -15.64 11.93 5.51
CA LYS A 2 -15.08 12.88 4.53
C LYS A 2 -14.69 12.29 3.16
N VAL A 3 -14.29 11.02 3.08
CA VAL A 3 -13.85 10.44 1.79
C VAL A 3 -15.00 10.33 0.77
N TYR A 4 -16.23 10.08 1.25
CA TYR A 4 -17.40 9.91 0.38
C TYR A 4 -17.82 11.21 -0.31
N ASP A 5 -17.49 12.36 0.29
CA ASP A 5 -17.80 13.68 -0.26
C ASP A 5 -17.07 13.92 -1.60
N TYR A 6 -16.01 13.16 -1.88
CA TYR A 6 -15.17 13.29 -3.07
C TYR A 6 -15.41 12.20 -4.12
N GLU A 7 -16.30 11.24 -3.89
CA GLU A 7 -16.47 10.10 -4.82
C GLU A 7 -16.93 10.50 -6.23
N LYS A 8 -17.58 11.66 -6.37
CA LYS A 8 -18.06 12.15 -7.67
C LYS A 8 -17.00 12.89 -8.48
N VAL A 9 -15.86 13.20 -7.85
CA VAL A 9 -14.82 14.07 -8.44
C VAL A 9 -13.42 13.44 -8.42
N CYS A 10 -13.28 12.25 -7.84
CA CYS A 10 -12.02 11.51 -7.79
C CYS A 10 -12.17 10.18 -8.53
N ASP A 11 -11.24 9.91 -9.46
CA ASP A 11 -11.15 8.62 -10.14
C ASP A 11 -10.51 7.53 -9.26
N LEU A 12 -9.72 7.95 -8.27
CA LEU A 12 -8.92 7.07 -7.42
C LEU A 12 -8.63 7.73 -6.07
N PHE A 13 -8.62 6.92 -5.00
CA PHE A 13 -8.09 7.34 -3.70
C PHE A 13 -6.71 6.74 -3.42
N LEU A 14 -5.92 7.44 -2.61
CA LEU A 14 -4.66 6.95 -2.07
C LEU A 14 -4.79 6.85 -0.56
N PHE A 15 -4.79 5.63 -0.02
CA PHE A 15 -4.78 5.42 1.42
C PHE A 15 -3.34 5.23 1.90
N ASP A 16 -2.79 6.27 2.52
CA ASP A 16 -1.44 6.25 3.10
C ASP A 16 -1.49 5.79 4.56
N THR A 17 -0.87 4.65 4.82
CA THR A 17 -0.81 4.04 6.15
C THR A 17 0.49 4.41 6.85
N LYS A 18 0.38 5.05 8.01
CA LYS A 18 1.57 5.38 8.81
C LYS A 18 2.24 4.08 9.27
N CYS A 19 3.50 3.92 8.90
CA CYS A 19 4.36 2.92 9.52
C CYS A 19 4.85 3.50 10.84
N GLU A 20 4.44 2.95 11.99
CA GLU A 20 5.12 3.27 13.25
C GLU A 20 6.56 2.73 13.16
N GLN A 21 7.55 3.62 13.22
CA GLN A 21 8.92 3.22 13.50
C GLN A 21 9.33 3.73 14.86
N TYR A 22 9.23 2.88 15.89
CA TYR A 22 10.15 2.85 17.02
C TYR A 22 10.22 1.44 17.59
N GLY A 23 11.26 0.68 17.21
CA GLY A 23 11.78 -0.47 17.97
C GLY A 23 10.95 -1.78 18.01
N GLY A 24 11.60 -2.88 17.62
CA GLY A 24 11.49 -4.17 18.32
C GLY A 24 10.22 -5.03 18.26
N SER A 25 9.12 -4.64 17.59
CA SER A 25 7.88 -5.47 17.61
C SER A 25 7.59 -6.28 16.35
N GLY A 26 8.22 -5.98 15.20
CA GLY A 26 7.97 -6.72 13.95
C GLY A 26 6.57 -6.55 13.35
N ASN A 27 5.74 -5.63 13.88
CA ASN A 27 4.35 -5.50 13.46
C ASN A 27 4.23 -4.62 12.20
N GLN A 28 3.83 -5.28 11.10
CA GLN A 28 3.36 -4.65 9.88
C GLN A 28 2.03 -3.91 10.17
N PHE A 29 1.75 -2.82 9.44
CA PHE A 29 0.46 -2.14 9.57
C PHE A 29 -0.67 -3.09 9.17
N ASP A 30 -1.72 -3.15 9.98
CA ASP A 30 -2.89 -3.99 9.71
C ASP A 30 -3.79 -3.33 8.67
N TRP A 31 -3.67 -3.77 7.41
CA TRP A 31 -4.47 -3.26 6.31
C TRP A 31 -5.95 -3.68 6.35
N SER A 32 -6.34 -4.59 7.26
CA SER A 32 -7.76 -4.97 7.41
C SER A 32 -8.67 -3.79 7.78
N ILE A 33 -8.11 -2.70 8.31
CA ILE A 33 -8.87 -1.45 8.52
C ILE A 33 -9.51 -0.93 7.22
N LEU A 34 -8.93 -1.23 6.06
CA LEU A 34 -9.47 -0.84 4.77
C LEU A 34 -10.69 -1.67 4.35
N ASP A 35 -10.99 -2.78 5.02
CA ASP A 35 -12.25 -3.52 4.82
C ASP A 35 -13.46 -2.69 5.29
N MET A 36 -13.23 -1.65 6.11
CA MET A 36 -14.26 -0.67 6.46
C MET A 36 -14.58 0.29 5.31
N TYR A 37 -13.76 0.35 4.25
CA TYR A 37 -14.02 1.22 3.11
C TYR A 37 -15.04 0.58 2.15
N ASN A 38 -16.30 0.98 2.32
CA ASN A 38 -17.43 0.50 1.50
C ASN A 38 -17.78 1.42 0.32
N GLY A 39 -16.88 2.31 -0.07
CA GLY A 39 -17.11 3.25 -1.17
C GLY A 39 -16.99 2.63 -2.56
N HIS A 40 -17.28 3.44 -3.59
CA HIS A 40 -17.27 2.99 -4.98
C HIS A 40 -15.99 3.31 -5.75
N VAL A 41 -15.24 4.33 -5.30
CA VAL A 41 -14.00 4.76 -5.94
C VAL A 41 -12.88 3.76 -5.61
N PRO A 42 -12.16 3.23 -6.61
CA PRO A 42 -11.02 2.36 -6.36
C PRO A 42 -9.92 3.08 -5.58
N PHE A 43 -9.01 2.33 -4.96
CA PHE A 43 -7.91 2.92 -4.21
C PHE A 43 -6.57 2.24 -4.45
N LEU A 44 -5.50 3.03 -4.28
CA LEU A 44 -4.15 2.53 -4.09
C LEU A 44 -3.86 2.47 -2.60
N LEU A 45 -3.23 1.37 -2.17
CA LEU A 45 -2.68 1.24 -0.83
C LEU A 45 -1.24 1.76 -0.84
N SER A 46 -0.93 2.70 0.07
CA SER A 46 0.40 3.25 0.30
C SER A 46 0.79 3.19 1.78
N GLY A 47 2.04 3.51 2.05
CA GLY A 47 2.59 3.58 3.40
C GLY A 47 3.03 2.21 3.94
N GLY A 48 4.22 2.17 4.56
CA GLY A 48 4.76 0.97 5.21
C GLY A 48 5.18 -0.20 4.29
N ILE A 49 4.84 -0.17 3.00
CA ILE A 49 5.19 -1.24 2.05
C ILE A 49 6.70 -1.32 1.85
N ASN A 50 7.24 -2.53 2.00
CA ASN A 50 8.65 -2.85 1.82
C ASN A 50 8.84 -4.25 1.22
N SER A 51 10.08 -4.69 1.04
CA SER A 51 10.39 -5.98 0.40
C SER A 51 9.78 -7.19 1.11
N TYR A 52 9.48 -7.12 2.41
CA TYR A 52 8.89 -8.22 3.18
C TYR A 52 7.36 -8.22 3.15
N SER A 53 6.75 -7.19 2.55
CA SER A 53 5.31 -7.01 2.55
C SER A 53 4.56 -7.91 1.57
N ALA A 54 5.24 -8.58 0.64
CA ALA A 54 4.61 -9.25 -0.50
C ALA A 54 3.58 -10.31 -0.10
N ASN A 55 3.88 -11.18 0.87
CA ASN A 55 2.95 -12.21 1.30
C ASN A 55 1.68 -11.63 1.93
N ALA A 56 1.81 -10.66 2.85
CA ALA A 56 0.67 -9.98 3.44
C ALA A 56 -0.18 -9.23 2.38
N LEU A 57 0.45 -8.64 1.37
CA LEU A 57 -0.27 -7.96 0.28
C LEU A 57 -1.03 -8.95 -0.62
N LYS A 58 -0.52 -10.17 -0.81
CA LYS A 58 -1.25 -11.22 -1.54
C LYS A 58 -2.49 -11.67 -0.79
N GLU A 59 -2.39 -11.76 0.53
CA GLU A 59 -3.51 -12.17 1.40
C GLU A 59 -4.55 -11.06 1.55
N PHE A 60 -4.13 -9.79 1.48
CA PHE A 60 -5.04 -8.66 1.52
C PHE A 60 -5.89 -8.58 0.23
N LYS A 61 -7.21 -8.77 0.39
CA LYS A 61 -8.19 -8.73 -0.71
C LYS A 61 -9.26 -7.70 -0.39
N HIS A 62 -9.39 -6.71 -1.27
CA HIS A 62 -10.48 -5.74 -1.22
C HIS A 62 -11.04 -5.49 -2.63
N PRO A 63 -12.37 -5.48 -2.84
CA PRO A 63 -12.97 -5.32 -4.17
C PRO A 63 -12.66 -3.97 -4.84
N ARG A 64 -12.24 -2.97 -4.05
CA ARG A 64 -11.82 -1.64 -4.52
C ARG A 64 -10.31 -1.43 -4.59
N LEU A 65 -9.50 -2.44 -4.22
CA LEU A 65 -8.05 -2.33 -4.33
C LEU A 65 -7.64 -2.32 -5.80
N ALA A 66 -7.09 -1.20 -6.27
CA ALA A 66 -6.61 -1.02 -7.64
C ALA A 66 -5.11 -1.30 -7.77
N GLY A 67 -4.34 -1.17 -6.69
CA GLY A 67 -2.90 -1.39 -6.70
C GLY A 67 -2.19 -0.88 -5.46
N TYR A 68 -0.87 -0.85 -5.55
CA TYR A 68 0.04 -0.48 -4.47
C TYR A 68 0.96 0.66 -4.91
N ASP A 69 1.15 1.64 -4.03
CA ASP A 69 2.08 2.76 -4.24
C ASP A 69 3.41 2.48 -3.52
N LEU A 70 4.49 2.36 -4.29
CA LEU A 70 5.82 2.00 -3.79
C LEU A 70 6.73 3.23 -3.73
N ASN A 71 7.10 3.61 -2.50
CA ASN A 71 7.85 4.84 -2.27
C ASN A 71 9.26 4.60 -1.69
N SER A 72 9.64 5.29 -0.62
CA SER A 72 11.02 5.38 -0.10
C SER A 72 11.70 4.06 0.24
N ARG A 73 10.96 2.99 0.56
CA ARG A 73 11.53 1.65 0.83
C ARG A 73 12.04 0.94 -0.43
N PHE A 74 11.73 1.47 -1.60
CA PHE A 74 12.16 0.99 -2.92
C PHE A 74 13.14 1.95 -3.60
N GLU A 75 13.83 2.76 -2.81
CA GLU A 75 14.84 3.71 -3.26
C GLU A 75 16.24 3.32 -2.77
N LEU A 76 17.26 3.66 -3.55
CA LEU A 76 18.67 3.63 -3.16
C LEU A 76 19.00 4.81 -2.26
N LYS A 77 18.49 5.98 -2.63
CA LYS A 77 18.53 7.25 -1.91
C LYS A 77 17.29 8.08 -2.29
N PRO A 78 16.90 9.11 -1.52
CA PRO A 78 15.68 9.88 -1.77
C PRO A 78 15.53 10.31 -3.23
N GLY A 79 14.45 9.86 -3.89
CA GLY A 79 14.14 10.16 -5.29
C GLY A 79 14.85 9.28 -6.34
N GLU A 80 15.71 8.35 -5.94
CA GLU A 80 16.39 7.40 -6.84
C GLU A 80 15.87 5.98 -6.56
N LYS A 81 15.02 5.47 -7.46
CA LYS A 81 14.45 4.12 -7.35
C LYS A 81 15.52 3.03 -7.52
N ASP A 82 15.35 1.92 -6.80
CA ASP A 82 16.14 0.68 -6.91
C ASP A 82 15.40 -0.31 -7.84
N PRO A 83 15.77 -0.41 -9.14
CA PRO A 83 15.01 -1.21 -10.09
C PRO A 83 15.04 -2.71 -9.79
N GLU A 84 16.15 -3.20 -9.22
CA GLU A 84 16.31 -4.62 -8.88
C GLU A 84 15.47 -4.99 -7.66
N ARG A 85 15.41 -4.12 -6.64
CA ARG A 85 14.50 -4.32 -5.50
C ARG A 85 13.04 -4.29 -5.93
N ILE A 86 12.66 -3.35 -6.80
CA ILE A 86 11.29 -3.28 -7.35
C ILE A 86 10.98 -4.55 -8.14
N ARG A 87 11.87 -4.97 -9.05
CA ARG A 87 11.68 -6.18 -9.86
C ARG A 87 11.48 -7.42 -8.99
N THR A 88 12.34 -7.59 -7.98
CA THR A 88 12.29 -8.72 -7.06
C THR A 88 10.95 -8.76 -6.33
N PHE A 89 10.53 -7.63 -5.78
CA PHE A 89 9.26 -7.50 -5.08
C PHE A 89 8.05 -7.75 -5.99
N LEU A 90 8.04 -7.20 -7.21
CA LEU A 90 6.96 -7.43 -8.16
C LEU A 90 6.86 -8.90 -8.60
N ASN A 91 8.00 -9.59 -8.73
CA ASN A 91 8.01 -11.02 -9.02
C ASN A 91 7.46 -11.83 -7.85
N GLU A 92 7.88 -11.49 -6.63
CA GLU A 92 7.34 -12.12 -5.43
C GLU A 92 5.84 -11.92 -5.34
N LEU A 93 5.34 -10.70 -5.52
CA LEU A 93 3.91 -10.35 -5.44
C LEU A 93 3.03 -11.08 -6.48
N LYS A 94 3.58 -11.40 -7.66
CA LYS A 94 2.87 -12.11 -8.74
C LYS A 94 2.87 -13.63 -8.61
N SER A 95 3.82 -14.19 -7.85
CA SER A 95 4.01 -15.64 -7.67
C SER A 95 2.96 -16.21 -6.71
#